data_AF-A0A3C1Y0B4-F1
#
_entry.id   AF-A0A3C1Y0B4-F1
#
_cell.length_a   1.000
_cell.length_b   1.000
_cell.length_c   1.000
_cell.angle_alpha   90.00
_cell.angle_beta   90.00
_cell.angle_gamma   90.00
#
_symmetry.space_group_name_H-M   'P 1'
#
loop_
_entity.id
_entity.type
_entity.pdbx_description
1 polymer ?
#
loop_
_entity_poly.entity_id
_entity_poly.type
_entity_poly.pdbx_seq_one_letter_code
_entity_poly.pdbx_strand_id
1 'polypeptide(L)'
;MQSDVVLTAAHWIYLISVAAIILTMILRANVVVPSVIGTFLVVLAITGNPISGLIGIFSASFVAAKELFNIFLVITFMTALLNSLKTLQADVRMVQPFRRVMRGGHSSFVIIALCTYVISLFFWPTPAVPLVSAILLPAAIAAGLPPLAGAMAIA
;
A
#
# COMPACT_ATOMS: atom_id res chain seq x y z
N MET A 1 17.27 -15.93 32.64
CA MET A 1 16.04 -15.76 33.45
C MET A 1 14.92 -15.47 32.48
N GLN A 2 14.06 -16.45 32.22
CA GLN A 2 12.83 -16.23 31.44
C GLN A 2 11.98 -15.24 32.23
N SER A 3 11.83 -14.02 31.69
CA SER A 3 10.80 -13.10 32.12
C SER A 3 9.48 -13.67 31.62
N ASP A 4 8.69 -14.26 32.51
CA ASP A 4 7.29 -14.54 32.22
C ASP A 4 6.66 -13.24 31.69
N VAL A 5 6.22 -13.24 30.44
CA VAL A 5 5.55 -12.09 29.84
C VAL A 5 4.16 -12.04 30.45
N VAL A 6 4.05 -11.39 31.61
CA VAL A 6 2.78 -11.21 32.30
C VAL A 6 1.94 -10.22 31.49
N LEU A 7 0.85 -10.74 30.92
CA LEU A 7 -0.14 -9.93 30.20
C LEU A 7 -0.82 -8.97 31.18
N THR A 8 -0.44 -7.70 31.11
CA THR A 8 -1.09 -6.63 31.88
C THR A 8 -2.39 -6.16 31.22
N ALA A 9 -3.23 -5.42 31.95
CA ALA A 9 -4.47 -4.85 31.42
C ALA A 9 -4.25 -3.99 30.15
N ALA A 10 -3.10 -3.31 30.04
CA ALA A 10 -2.74 -2.53 28.87
C ALA A 10 -2.62 -3.36 27.58
N HIS A 11 -2.13 -4.61 27.67
CA HIS A 11 -2.00 -5.50 26.51
C HIS A 11 -3.37 -5.91 25.97
N TRP A 12 -4.32 -6.20 26.87
CA TRP A 12 -5.70 -6.53 26.48
C TRP A 12 -6.42 -5.33 25.87
N ILE A 13 -6.24 -4.14 26.46
CA ILE A 13 -6.80 -2.89 25.91
C ILE A 13 -6.20 -2.58 24.54
N TYR A 14 -4.91 -2.80 24.35
CA TYR A 14 -4.26 -2.68 23.04
C TYR A 14 -4.85 -3.64 22.02
N LEU A 15 -5.00 -4.93 22.37
CA LEU A 15 -5.55 -5.95 21.48
C LEU A 15 -6.99 -5.62 21.07
N ILE A 16 -7.84 -5.21 22.02
CA ILE A 16 -9.22 -4.79 21.74
C ILE A 16 -9.24 -3.55 20.83
N SER A 17 -8.35 -2.59 21.08
CA SER A 17 -8.25 -1.37 20.26
C SER A 17 -7.85 -1.70 18.81
N VAL A 18 -6.89 -2.61 18.61
CA VAL A 18 -6.49 -3.09 17.29
C VAL A 18 -7.63 -3.84 16.60
N ALA A 19 -8.33 -4.73 17.32
CA ALA A 19 -9.48 -5.43 16.77
C ALA A 19 -10.60 -4.46 16.34
N ALA A 20 -10.87 -3.43 17.14
CA ALA A 20 -11.83 -2.37 16.80
C ALA A 20 -11.40 -1.60 15.54
N ILE A 21 -10.12 -1.23 15.43
CA ILE A 21 -9.56 -0.59 14.23
C ILE A 21 -9.78 -1.46 12.99
N ILE A 22 -9.41 -2.75 13.05
CA ILE A 22 -9.58 -3.68 11.92
C ILE A 22 -11.06 -3.82 11.56
N LEU A 23 -11.95 -3.96 12.55
CA LEU A 23 -13.39 -4.05 12.32
C LEU A 23 -13.92 -2.79 11.62
N THR A 24 -13.53 -1.60 12.07
CA THR A 24 -13.92 -0.35 11.38
C THR A 24 -13.37 -0.26 9.96
N MET A 25 -12.17 -0.78 9.71
CA MET A 25 -11.59 -0.83 8.36
C MET A 25 -12.37 -1.77 7.44
N ILE A 26 -12.79 -2.94 7.93
CA ILE A 26 -13.64 -3.89 7.19
C ILE A 26 -15.00 -3.27 6.87
N LEU A 27 -15.59 -2.56 7.83
CA LEU A 27 -16.86 -1.84 7.67
C LEU A 27 -16.73 -0.55 6.83
N ARG A 28 -15.52 -0.23 6.33
CA ARG A 28 -15.21 1.01 5.58
C ARG A 28 -15.61 2.29 6.34
N ALA A 29 -15.58 2.24 7.67
CA ALA A 29 -15.87 3.34 8.58
C ALA A 29 -14.60 4.14 8.94
N ASN A 30 -14.77 5.28 9.62
CA ASN A 30 -13.66 6.13 10.02
C ASN A 30 -12.79 5.45 11.11
N VAL A 31 -11.54 5.13 10.75
CA VAL A 31 -10.57 4.44 11.62
C VAL A 31 -9.91 5.38 12.65
N VAL A 32 -10.02 6.70 12.47
CA VAL A 32 -9.35 7.68 13.34
C VAL A 32 -9.94 7.69 14.75
N VAL A 33 -11.27 7.56 14.88
CA VAL A 33 -11.93 7.58 16.19
C VAL A 33 -11.49 6.41 17.08
N PRO A 34 -11.56 5.14 16.64
CA PRO A 34 -11.10 4.02 17.47
C PRO A 34 -9.59 4.04 17.72
N SER A 35 -8.77 4.59 16.82
CA SER A 35 -7.32 4.68 17.04
C SER A 35 -6.94 5.72 18.10
N VAL A 36 -7.59 6.88 18.11
CA VAL A 36 -7.39 7.91 19.14
C VAL A 36 -7.86 7.41 20.50
N ILE A 37 -9.06 6.82 20.58
CA ILE A 37 -9.60 6.25 21.83
C ILE A 37 -8.71 5.11 22.32
N GLY A 38 -8.30 4.20 21.43
CA GLY A 38 -7.43 3.09 21.79
C GLY A 38 -6.08 3.56 22.34
N THR A 39 -5.46 4.55 21.70
CA THR A 39 -4.19 5.13 22.17
C THR A 39 -4.35 5.75 23.56
N PHE A 40 -5.43 6.50 23.78
CA PHE A 40 -5.74 7.07 25.09
C PHE A 40 -5.89 6.00 26.17
N LEU A 41 -6.70 4.96 25.91
CA LEU A 41 -6.98 3.89 26.86
C LEU A 41 -5.74 3.06 27.18
N VAL A 42 -4.88 2.77 26.20
CA VAL A 42 -3.62 2.05 26.42
C VAL A 42 -2.68 2.86 27.31
N VAL A 43 -2.47 4.15 27.02
CA VAL A 43 -1.57 5.00 27.81
C VAL A 43 -2.12 5.22 29.23
N LEU A 44 -3.45 5.35 29.36
CA LEU A 44 -4.12 5.43 30.66
C LEU A 44 -3.94 4.13 31.46
N ALA A 45 -4.05 2.96 30.83
CA ALA A 45 -3.86 1.67 31.49
C ALA A 45 -2.41 1.43 31.95
N ILE A 46 -1.43 2.03 31.28
CA ILE A 46 -0.02 1.96 31.67
C ILE A 46 0.30 2.96 32.80
N THR A 47 -0.22 4.19 32.69
CA THR A 47 0.23 5.32 33.55
C THR A 47 -0.69 5.58 34.74
N GLY A 48 -1.97 5.19 34.65
CA GLY A 48 -3.01 5.50 35.64
C GLY A 48 -3.48 6.95 35.66
N ASN A 49 -2.86 7.85 34.88
CA ASN A 49 -3.17 9.28 34.84
C ASN A 49 -3.86 9.67 33.50
N PRO A 50 -5.07 10.26 33.51
CA PRO A 50 -5.77 10.67 32.30
C PRO A 50 -5.05 11.79 31.52
N ILE A 51 -4.27 12.65 32.20
CA ILE A 51 -3.50 13.72 31.55
C ILE A 51 -2.42 13.11 30.65
N SER A 52 -1.74 12.07 31.12
CA SER A 52 -0.74 11.32 30.34
C SER A 52 -1.36 10.63 29.14
N GLY A 53 -2.59 10.13 29.26
CA GLY A 53 -3.35 9.58 28.14
C GLY A 53 -3.57 10.60 27.02
N LEU A 54 -3.95 11.84 27.38
CA LEU A 54 -4.18 12.92 26.42
C LEU A 54 -2.89 13.33 25.70
N ILE A 55 -1.79 13.49 26.45
CA ILE A 55 -0.45 13.75 25.90
C ILE A 55 -0.03 12.60 24.98
N GLY A 56 -0.32 11.36 25.38
CA GLY A 56 -0.01 10.14 24.64
C GLY A 56 -0.58 10.13 23.22
N ILE A 57 -1.79 10.66 22.99
CA ILE A 57 -2.39 10.77 21.65
C ILE A 57 -1.51 11.64 20.73
N PHE A 58 -1.09 12.81 21.22
CA PHE A 58 -0.26 13.72 20.44
C PHE A 58 1.15 13.15 20.24
N SER A 59 1.77 12.62 21.30
CA SER A 59 3.08 11.98 21.21
C SER A 59 3.07 10.79 20.24
N ALA A 60 2.03 9.95 20.25
CA ALA A 60 1.88 8.86 19.31
C ALA A 60 1.80 9.35 17.86
N SER A 61 1.16 10.50 17.62
CA SER A 61 1.11 11.12 16.28
C SER A 61 2.49 11.57 15.81
N PHE A 62 3.32 12.14 16.69
CA PHE A 62 4.72 12.48 16.35
C PHE A 62 5.58 11.24 16.09
N VAL A 63 5.39 10.17 16.87
CA VAL A 63 6.07 8.89 16.63
C VAL A 63 5.67 8.31 15.28
N ALA A 64 4.36 8.24 14.99
CA ALA A 64 3.87 7.78 13.69
C ALA A 64 4.42 8.63 12.53
N ALA A 65 4.43 9.96 12.67
CA ALA A 65 4.99 10.85 11.66
C ALA A 65 6.48 10.58 11.42
N LYS A 66 7.27 10.32 12.47
CA LYS A 66 8.69 10.00 12.36
C LYS A 66 8.94 8.67 11.64
N GLU A 67 8.18 7.64 11.98
CA GLU A 67 8.29 6.33 11.32
C GLU A 67 7.86 6.40 9.85
N LEU A 68 6.77 7.13 9.55
CA LEU A 68 6.34 7.36 8.17
C LEU A 68 7.30 8.24 7.37
N PHE A 69 8.02 9.18 8.02
CA PHE A 69 8.94 10.08 7.33
C PHE A 69 10.05 9.31 6.61
N ASN A 70 10.61 8.27 7.23
CA ASN A 70 11.61 7.42 6.58
C ASN A 70 11.02 6.75 5.34
N ILE A 71 9.80 6.23 5.44
CA ILE A 71 9.09 5.64 4.30
C ILE A 71 8.91 6.70 3.20
N PHE A 72 8.37 7.89 3.55
CA PHE A 72 8.17 8.98 2.60
C PHE A 72 9.45 9.36 1.86
N LEU A 73 10.58 9.50 2.55
CA LEU A 73 11.86 9.78 1.90
C LEU A 73 12.21 8.72 0.85
N VAL A 74 12.04 7.44 1.18
CA VAL A 74 12.27 6.34 0.23
C VAL A 74 11.30 6.43 -0.96
N ILE A 75 10.00 6.68 -0.73
CA ILE A 75 9.02 6.86 -1.81
C ILE A 75 9.40 8.06 -2.68
N THR A 76 9.81 9.18 -2.08
CA THR A 76 10.16 10.40 -2.82
C THR A 76 11.38 10.17 -3.71
N PHE A 77 12.43 9.51 -3.21
CA PHE A 77 13.58 9.16 -4.04
C PHE A 77 13.21 8.17 -5.15
N MET A 78 12.42 7.15 -4.84
CA MET A 78 11.94 6.19 -5.84
C MET A 78 11.09 6.91 -6.90
N THR A 79 10.07 7.67 -6.52
CA THR A 79 9.22 8.42 -7.46
C THR A 79 10.02 9.44 -8.27
N ALA A 80 11.04 10.10 -7.72
CA ALA A 80 11.94 10.97 -8.47
C ALA A 80 12.75 10.18 -9.52
N LEU A 81 13.28 9.01 -9.17
CA LEU A 81 13.94 8.10 -10.10
C LEU A 81 12.97 7.65 -11.20
N LEU A 82 11.77 7.21 -10.84
CA LEU A 82 10.75 6.80 -11.81
C LEU A 82 10.35 7.95 -12.74
N ASN A 83 10.27 9.18 -12.23
CA ASN A 83 9.98 10.35 -13.03
C ASN A 83 11.14 10.68 -13.98
N SER A 84 12.39 10.51 -13.55
CA SER A 84 13.56 10.64 -14.41
C SER A 84 13.64 9.52 -15.47
N LEU A 85 13.14 8.32 -15.19
CA LEU A 85 13.02 7.25 -16.20
C LEU A 85 11.92 7.55 -17.22
N LYS A 86 10.81 8.14 -16.76
CA LYS A 86 9.71 8.61 -17.62
C LYS A 86 10.15 9.69 -18.61
N THR A 87 10.97 10.66 -18.18
CA THR A 87 11.49 11.71 -19.08
C THR A 87 12.37 11.13 -20.19
N LEU A 88 13.09 10.05 -19.91
CA LEU A 88 13.87 9.29 -20.90
C LEU A 88 13.02 8.36 -21.77
N GLN A 89 11.71 8.23 -21.49
CA GLN A 89 10.81 7.24 -22.08
C GLN A 89 11.32 5.79 -21.93
N ALA A 90 12.19 5.53 -20.95
CA ALA A 90 12.80 4.22 -20.75
C ALA A 90 11.75 3.19 -20.33
N ASP A 91 10.82 3.64 -19.50
CA ASP A 91 9.63 2.94 -19.04
C ASP A 91 8.71 2.52 -20.21
N VAL A 92 8.56 3.36 -21.23
CA VAL A 92 7.81 3.06 -22.46
C VAL A 92 8.60 2.08 -23.34
N ARG A 93 9.87 2.36 -23.59
CA ARG A 93 10.77 1.56 -24.45
C ARG A 93 10.90 0.12 -23.93
N MET A 94 10.94 -0.05 -22.61
CA MET A 94 11.03 -1.37 -21.96
C MET A 94 9.83 -2.26 -22.26
N VAL A 95 8.65 -1.66 -22.48
CA VAL A 95 7.38 -2.38 -22.61
C VAL A 95 6.96 -2.58 -24.07
N GLN A 96 7.48 -1.78 -25.00
CA GLN A 96 7.27 -1.91 -26.45
C GLN A 96 7.51 -3.32 -27.06
N PRO A 97 8.57 -4.09 -26.71
CA PRO A 97 8.82 -5.38 -27.36
C PRO A 97 7.72 -6.42 -27.08
N PHE A 98 7.04 -6.32 -25.94
CA PHE A 98 5.97 -7.25 -25.57
C PHE A 98 4.77 -7.18 -26.51
N ARG A 99 4.57 -6.05 -27.20
CA ARG A 99 3.54 -5.91 -28.25
C ARG A 99 3.72 -6.91 -29.39
N ARG A 100 4.94 -7.35 -29.70
CA ARG A 100 5.21 -8.37 -30.74
C ARG A 100 4.85 -9.80 -30.30
N VAL A 101 4.82 -10.05 -29.00
CA VAL A 101 4.58 -11.39 -28.43
C VAL A 101 3.08 -11.65 -28.25
N MET A 102 2.27 -10.59 -28.22
CA MET A 102 0.81 -10.64 -28.15
C MET A 102 0.20 -11.08 -29.49
N ARG A 103 0.00 -12.39 -29.65
CA ARG A 103 -0.56 -12.99 -30.89
C ARG A 103 -2.02 -13.46 -30.76
N GLY A 104 -2.59 -13.42 -29.56
CA GLY A 104 -3.98 -13.79 -29.30
C GLY A 104 -4.47 -13.38 -27.91
N GLY A 105 -5.77 -13.46 -27.67
CA GLY A 105 -6.41 -13.03 -26.42
C GLY A 105 -5.80 -13.64 -25.15
N HIS A 106 -5.71 -14.98 -25.07
CA HIS A 106 -5.13 -15.66 -23.89
C HIS A 106 -3.66 -15.29 -23.65
N SER A 107 -2.84 -15.23 -24.71
CA SER A 107 -1.43 -14.83 -24.60
C SER A 107 -1.30 -13.39 -24.09
N SER A 108 -2.18 -12.50 -24.55
CA SER A 108 -2.16 -11.09 -24.17
C SER A 108 -2.57 -10.88 -22.72
N PHE A 109 -3.51 -11.67 -22.21
CA PHE A 109 -3.89 -11.67 -20.80
C PHE A 109 -2.70 -12.00 -19.89
N VAL A 110 -1.99 -13.10 -20.18
CA VAL A 110 -0.84 -13.55 -19.40
C VAL A 110 0.30 -12.54 -19.47
N ILE A 111 0.58 -11.99 -20.65
CA ILE A 111 1.65 -10.99 -20.82
C ILE A 111 1.34 -9.72 -20.04
N ILE A 112 0.10 -9.21 -20.11
CA ILE A 112 -0.29 -8.04 -19.32
C ILE A 112 -0.14 -8.33 -17.84
N ALA A 113 -0.68 -9.44 -17.33
CA ALA A 113 -0.59 -9.78 -15.91
C ALA A 113 0.87 -9.88 -15.43
N LEU A 114 1.73 -10.54 -16.21
CA LEU A 114 3.16 -10.68 -15.90
C LEU A 114 3.86 -9.32 -15.92
N CYS A 115 3.64 -8.51 -16.95
CA CYS A 115 4.23 -7.18 -17.06
C CYS A 115 3.77 -6.27 -15.93
N THR A 116 2.46 -6.23 -15.62
CA THR A 116 1.92 -5.48 -14.49
C THR A 116 2.57 -5.91 -13.19
N TYR A 117 2.70 -7.21 -12.94
CA TYR A 117 3.32 -7.73 -11.73
C TYR A 117 4.79 -7.31 -11.61
N VAL A 118 5.61 -7.59 -12.64
CA VAL A 118 7.04 -7.27 -12.64
C VAL A 118 7.27 -5.76 -12.55
N ILE A 119 6.51 -4.96 -13.28
CA ILE A 119 6.64 -3.50 -13.23
C ILE A 119 6.19 -2.97 -11.86
N SER A 120 5.12 -3.51 -11.25
CA SER A 120 4.66 -3.08 -9.92
C SER A 120 5.66 -3.40 -8.82
N LEU A 121 6.44 -4.48 -8.95
CA LEU A 121 7.53 -4.82 -8.03
C LEU A 121 8.62 -3.75 -7.96
N PHE A 122 8.99 -3.15 -9.09
CA PHE A 122 10.06 -2.14 -9.15
C PHE A 122 9.54 -0.70 -9.05
N PHE A 123 8.38 -0.42 -9.62
CA PHE A 123 7.85 0.94 -9.78
C PHE A 123 6.81 1.31 -8.73
N TRP A 124 6.45 0.41 -7.80
CA TRP A 124 5.28 0.53 -6.92
C TRP A 124 3.97 0.38 -7.72
N PRO A 125 2.94 -0.30 -7.16
CA PRO A 125 1.63 -0.44 -7.82
C PRO A 125 1.01 0.85 -8.38
N THR A 126 1.10 1.97 -7.64
CA THR A 126 0.41 3.23 -7.94
C THR A 126 0.79 3.86 -9.29
N PRO A 127 2.08 4.03 -9.64
CA PRO A 127 2.50 4.51 -10.96
C PRO A 127 2.62 3.41 -12.04
N ALA A 128 2.71 2.13 -11.65
CA ALA A 128 2.81 1.01 -12.60
C ALA A 128 1.52 0.80 -13.41
N VAL A 129 0.36 0.88 -12.74
CA VAL A 129 -0.97 0.65 -13.35
C VAL A 129 -1.27 1.61 -14.52
N PRO A 130 -1.12 2.94 -14.39
CA PRO A 130 -1.32 3.88 -15.51
C PRO A 130 -0.35 3.64 -16.67
N LEU A 131 0.88 3.21 -16.37
CA LEU A 131 1.89 2.99 -17.38
C LEU A 131 1.58 1.78 -18.26
N VAL A 132 1.27 0.65 -17.63
CA VAL A 132 0.93 -0.59 -18.33
C VAL A 132 -0.37 -0.42 -19.11
N SER A 133 -1.38 0.23 -18.52
CA SER A 133 -2.65 0.49 -19.18
C SER A 133 -2.52 1.45 -20.37
N ALA A 134 -1.69 2.49 -20.31
CA ALA A 134 -1.51 3.41 -21.43
C ALA A 134 -0.86 2.76 -22.66
N ILE A 135 -0.03 1.72 -22.48
CA ILE A 135 0.85 1.20 -23.53
C ILE A 135 0.45 -0.21 -23.98
N LEU A 136 0.24 -1.14 -23.05
CA LEU A 136 -0.02 -2.56 -23.37
C LEU A 136 -1.49 -2.86 -23.58
N LEU A 137 -2.40 -2.17 -22.89
CA LEU A 137 -3.83 -2.45 -23.01
C LEU A 137 -4.35 -2.25 -24.44
N PRO A 138 -4.01 -1.17 -25.18
CA PRO A 138 -4.44 -1.02 -26.57
C PRO A 138 -3.88 -2.12 -27.48
N ALA A 139 -2.65 -2.57 -27.23
CA ALA A 139 -2.02 -3.65 -27.99
C ALA A 139 -2.68 -5.01 -27.73
N ALA A 140 -3.03 -5.31 -26.48
CA ALA A 140 -3.73 -6.54 -26.12
C ALA A 140 -5.15 -6.59 -26.68
N ILE A 141 -5.87 -5.45 -26.66
CA ILE A 141 -7.21 -5.35 -27.28
C ILE A 141 -7.09 -5.58 -28.79
N ALA A 142 -6.10 -4.99 -29.45
CA ALA A 142 -5.84 -5.22 -30.88
C ALA A 142 -5.48 -6.69 -31.19
N ALA A 143 -4.86 -7.41 -30.24
CA ALA A 143 -4.57 -8.84 -30.34
C ALA A 143 -5.75 -9.76 -29.98
N GLY A 144 -6.94 -9.19 -29.72
CA GLY A 144 -8.18 -9.94 -29.49
C GLY A 144 -8.54 -10.18 -28.01
N LEU A 145 -7.91 -9.48 -27.07
CA LEU A 145 -8.30 -9.53 -25.65
C LEU A 145 -9.56 -8.68 -25.39
N PRO A 146 -10.60 -9.21 -24.74
CA PRO A 146 -11.73 -8.41 -24.27
C PRO A 146 -11.27 -7.31 -23.31
N PRO A 147 -11.74 -6.05 -23.45
CA PRO A 147 -11.32 -4.94 -22.57
C PRO A 147 -11.51 -5.23 -21.07
N LEU A 148 -12.56 -5.96 -20.71
CA LEU A 148 -12.84 -6.36 -19.33
C LEU A 148 -11.75 -7.27 -18.76
N ALA A 149 -11.30 -8.24 -19.56
CA ALA A 149 -10.22 -9.15 -19.19
C ALA A 149 -8.88 -8.41 -19.08
N GLY A 150 -8.65 -7.41 -19.93
CA GLY A 150 -7.50 -6.52 -19.83
C GLY A 150 -7.50 -5.69 -18.54
N ALA A 151 -8.65 -5.13 -18.15
CA ALA A 151 -8.79 -4.40 -16.90
C ALA A 151 -8.54 -5.31 -15.69
N MET A 152 -9.08 -6.54 -15.70
CA MET A 152 -8.84 -7.53 -14.65
C MET A 152 -7.36 -7.94 -14.51
N ALA A 153 -6.61 -7.97 -15.61
CA ALA A 153 -5.19 -8.33 -15.58
C ALA A 153 -4.28 -7.20 -15.05
N ILE A 154 -4.79 -5.97 -15.00
CA ILE A 154 -4.04 -4.78 -14.54
C ILE A 154 -4.42 -4.39 -13.10
N ALA A 155 -5.65 -4.74 -12.68
CA ALA A 155 -6.21 -4.42 -11.37
C ALA A 155 -5.60 -5.21 -10.20
#